data_AF-A0AA43LDK0-F1
#
_entry.id   AF-A0AA43LDK0-F1
#
_cell.length_a   1.000
_cell.length_b   1.000
_cell.length_c   1.000
_cell.angle_alpha   90.00
_cell.angle_beta   90.00
_cell.angle_gamma   90.00
#
_symmetry.space_group_name_H-M   'P 1'
#
loop_
_entity.id
_entity.type
_entity.pdbx_description
1 polymer ?
#
loop_
_entity_poly.entity_id
_entity_poly.type
_entity_poly.pdbx_seq_one_letter_code
_entity_poly.pdbx_strand_id
1 'polypeptide(L)'
;MKSTVLENLEKDNKFKRLFVPRSYILKNLAMVAPACLLFLGLFGVIYLQNINQLVSWYAIPYIVIFAVGTVWLKAVRQHITRTAINKEGAFLVCWAAPVEVKDKKQYFIFSTGSRRHDRYYIENLRKESGSEKCMEKASSVKHGKAIPIENDIYISALKATDLKRKNPRKDDSESFPVLYVDDKHIYCVQGRYLN
;
A
#
# COMPACT_ATOMS: atom_id res chain seq x y z
N MET A 1 21.56 -10.65 4.24
CA MET A 1 20.41 -10.73 3.30
C MET A 1 20.91 -10.38 1.91
N LYS A 2 20.53 -11.13 0.87
CA LYS A 2 20.95 -10.82 -0.51
C LYS A 2 20.03 -9.76 -1.11
N SER A 3 20.60 -8.74 -1.75
CA SER A 3 19.87 -7.69 -2.49
C SER A 3 18.88 -8.25 -3.51
N THR A 4 19.21 -9.42 -4.09
CA THR A 4 18.38 -10.15 -5.05
C THR A 4 17.00 -10.52 -4.52
N VAL A 5 16.84 -10.76 -3.21
CA VAL A 5 15.53 -11.10 -2.61
C VAL A 5 14.59 -9.90 -2.64
N LEU A 6 15.10 -8.69 -2.37
CA LEU A 6 14.32 -7.46 -2.40
C LEU A 6 13.90 -7.10 -3.84
N GLU A 7 14.81 -7.27 -4.79
CA GLU A 7 14.51 -7.06 -6.21
C GLU A 7 13.45 -8.06 -6.72
N ASN A 8 13.50 -9.32 -6.28
CA ASN A 8 12.48 -10.31 -6.62
C ASN A 8 11.11 -9.96 -6.03
N LEU A 9 11.06 -9.44 -4.80
CA LEU A 9 9.82 -8.96 -4.18
C LEU A 9 9.21 -7.77 -4.95
N GLU A 10 10.04 -6.88 -5.49
CA GLU A 10 9.59 -5.79 -6.38
C GLU A 10 9.05 -6.30 -7.72
N LYS A 11 9.34 -7.54 -8.13
CA LYS A 11 8.79 -8.12 -9.37
C LYS A 11 7.55 -8.97 -9.10
N ASP A 12 7.29 -9.38 -7.86
CA ASP A 12 6.15 -10.21 -7.52
C ASP A 12 4.83 -9.42 -7.44
N ASN A 13 4.00 -9.59 -8.46
CA ASN A 13 2.65 -9.02 -8.52
C ASN A 13 1.72 -9.53 -7.40
N LYS A 14 1.90 -10.76 -6.89
CA LYS A 14 1.09 -11.28 -5.78
C LYS A 14 1.42 -10.53 -4.50
N PHE A 15 2.71 -10.31 -4.22
CA PHE A 15 3.17 -9.49 -3.11
C PHE A 15 2.62 -8.06 -3.21
N LYS A 16 2.80 -7.37 -4.34
CA LYS A 16 2.32 -5.99 -4.51
C LYS A 16 0.81 -5.84 -4.29
N ARG A 17 0.00 -6.79 -4.78
CA ARG A 17 -1.47 -6.79 -4.58
C ARG A 17 -1.90 -6.75 -3.11
N LEU A 18 -1.12 -7.33 -2.20
CA LEU A 18 -1.44 -7.34 -0.77
C LEU A 18 -1.32 -5.96 -0.13
N PHE A 19 -0.52 -5.09 -0.72
CA PHE A 19 -0.21 -3.75 -0.19
C PHE A 19 -0.88 -2.62 -0.97
N VAL A 20 -1.75 -2.93 -1.95
CA VAL A 20 -2.53 -1.91 -2.66
C VAL A 20 -3.47 -1.23 -1.67
N PRO A 21 -3.35 0.09 -1.46
CA PRO A 21 -4.21 0.81 -0.52
C PRO A 21 -5.67 0.71 -0.95
N ARG A 22 -6.57 0.43 0.00
CA ARG A 22 -8.02 0.43 -0.28
C ARG A 22 -8.53 1.77 -0.82
N SER A 23 -7.85 2.85 -0.47
CA SER A 23 -8.14 4.21 -0.94
C SER A 23 -8.02 4.34 -2.47
N TYR A 24 -7.12 3.59 -3.12
CA TYR A 24 -6.98 3.60 -4.57
C TYR A 24 -8.19 3.04 -5.29
N ILE A 25 -8.88 2.08 -4.65
CA ILE A 25 -10.09 1.47 -5.19
C ILE A 25 -11.28 2.36 -4.84
N LEU A 26 -11.48 2.66 -3.55
CA LEU A 26 -12.69 3.34 -3.06
C LEU A 26 -12.83 4.79 -3.54
N LYS A 27 -11.72 5.51 -3.73
CA LYS A 27 -11.77 6.91 -4.19
C LYS A 27 -11.76 7.03 -5.71
N ASN A 28 -11.70 5.91 -6.43
CA ASN A 28 -11.66 5.95 -7.88
C ASN A 28 -13.06 6.13 -8.44
N LEU A 29 -13.25 7.18 -9.24
CA LEU A 29 -14.52 7.50 -9.88
C LEU A 29 -15.04 6.33 -10.74
N ALA A 30 -14.13 5.53 -11.32
CA ALA A 30 -14.49 4.36 -12.13
C ALA A 30 -15.31 3.31 -11.37
N MET A 31 -15.27 3.30 -10.03
CA MET A 31 -16.09 2.40 -9.21
C MET A 31 -17.56 2.83 -9.09
N VAL A 32 -17.88 4.10 -9.38
CA VAL A 32 -19.23 4.66 -9.20
C VAL A 32 -20.21 4.03 -10.21
N ALA A 33 -19.86 4.00 -11.49
CA ALA A 33 -20.72 3.45 -12.54
C ALA A 33 -21.17 1.99 -12.29
N PRO A 34 -20.27 1.02 -12.03
CA PRO A 34 -20.67 -0.34 -11.73
C PRO A 34 -21.44 -0.45 -10.39
N ALA A 35 -21.14 0.40 -9.41
CA ALA A 35 -21.91 0.44 -8.17
C ALA A 35 -23.36 0.90 -8.41
N CYS A 36 -23.57 1.95 -9.20
CA CYS A 36 -24.91 2.44 -9.57
C CYS A 36 -25.73 1.36 -10.30
N LEU A 37 -25.13 0.60 -11.21
CA LEU A 37 -25.80 -0.53 -11.87
C LEU A 37 -26.21 -1.63 -10.88
N LEU A 38 -25.34 -1.97 -9.93
CA LEU A 38 -25.68 -2.93 -8.89
C LEU A 38 -26.84 -2.45 -8.02
N PHE A 39 -26.85 -1.16 -7.66
CA PHE A 39 -27.96 -0.57 -6.93
C PHE A 39 -29.25 -0.59 -7.74
N LEU A 40 -29.22 -0.25 -9.02
CA LEU A 40 -30.39 -0.32 -9.92
C LEU A 40 -30.94 -1.75 -10.04
N GLY A 41 -30.07 -2.74 -10.26
CA GLY A 41 -30.45 -4.14 -10.34
C GLY A 41 -31.06 -4.64 -9.03
N LEU A 42 -30.42 -4.35 -7.90
CA LEU A 42 -30.91 -4.75 -6.58
C LEU A 42 -32.23 -4.06 -6.21
N PHE A 43 -32.33 -2.75 -6.45
CA PHE A 43 -33.54 -1.98 -6.19
C PHE A 43 -34.72 -2.50 -7.02
N GLY A 44 -34.49 -2.82 -8.29
CA GLY A 44 -35.52 -3.41 -9.15
C GLY A 44 -36.00 -4.78 -8.67
N VAL A 45 -35.09 -5.64 -8.18
CA VAL A 45 -35.47 -6.92 -7.58
C VAL A 45 -36.31 -6.72 -6.32
N ILE A 46 -35.90 -5.80 -5.43
CA ILE A 46 -36.65 -5.46 -4.21
C ILE A 46 -38.03 -4.87 -4.56
N TYR A 47 -38.10 -4.01 -5.56
CA TYR A 47 -39.35 -3.43 -6.04
C TYR A 47 -40.32 -4.51 -6.52
N LEU A 48 -39.84 -5.47 -7.34
CA LEU A 48 -40.64 -6.60 -7.81
C LEU A 48 -41.10 -7.51 -6.68
N GLN A 49 -40.27 -7.68 -5.64
CA GLN A 49 -40.67 -8.41 -4.44
C GLN A 49 -41.84 -7.72 -3.72
N ASN A 50 -41.80 -6.39 -3.59
CA ASN A 50 -42.87 -5.63 -2.91
C ASN A 50 -44.22 -5.71 -3.62
N ILE A 51 -44.23 -5.91 -4.95
CA ILE A 51 -45.46 -6.08 -5.73
C ILE A 51 -45.79 -7.56 -6.00
N ASN A 52 -45.13 -8.51 -5.31
CA ASN A 52 -45.30 -9.96 -5.46
C ASN A 52 -45.04 -10.50 -6.90
N GLN A 53 -44.22 -9.80 -7.69
CA GLN A 53 -43.85 -10.19 -9.07
C GLN A 53 -42.41 -10.71 -9.18
N LEU A 54 -41.84 -11.22 -8.09
CA LEU A 54 -40.47 -11.71 -8.08
C LEU A 54 -40.27 -12.91 -9.04
N VAL A 55 -41.24 -13.82 -9.10
CA VAL A 55 -41.25 -14.99 -10.00
C VAL A 55 -41.98 -14.62 -11.30
N SER A 56 -41.52 -13.55 -11.94
CA SER A 56 -42.07 -13.11 -13.22
C SER A 56 -40.96 -12.82 -14.22
N TRP A 57 -41.32 -12.79 -15.50
CA TRP A 57 -40.42 -12.40 -16.58
C TRP A 57 -39.84 -10.98 -16.39
N TYR A 58 -40.53 -10.13 -15.63
CA TYR A 58 -40.06 -8.78 -15.29
C TYR A 58 -38.82 -8.77 -14.40
N ALA A 59 -38.50 -9.86 -13.68
CA ALA A 59 -37.29 -9.96 -12.87
C ALA A 59 -36.01 -10.12 -13.70
N ILE A 60 -36.11 -10.72 -14.88
CA ILE A 60 -34.98 -11.03 -15.76
C ILE A 60 -34.11 -9.79 -16.05
N PRO A 61 -34.63 -8.64 -16.52
CA PRO A 61 -33.79 -7.48 -16.80
C PRO A 61 -33.01 -6.99 -15.57
N TYR A 62 -33.60 -7.02 -14.38
CA TYR A 62 -32.93 -6.57 -13.15
C TYR A 62 -31.84 -7.55 -12.69
N ILE A 63 -32.08 -8.86 -12.83
CA ILE A 63 -31.08 -9.89 -12.57
C ILE A 63 -29.90 -9.76 -13.56
N VAL A 64 -30.18 -9.52 -14.84
CA VAL A 64 -29.14 -9.32 -15.86
C VAL A 64 -28.33 -8.06 -15.55
N ILE A 65 -28.99 -6.93 -15.24
CA ILE A 65 -28.33 -5.68 -14.85
C ILE A 65 -27.43 -5.92 -13.63
N PHE A 66 -27.92 -6.64 -12.62
CA PHE A 66 -27.14 -6.98 -11.43
C PHE A 66 -25.93 -7.84 -11.78
N ALA A 67 -26.11 -8.92 -12.57
CA ALA A 67 -25.03 -9.79 -13.00
C ALA A 67 -23.96 -9.03 -13.79
N VAL A 68 -24.36 -8.21 -14.78
CA VAL A 68 -23.45 -7.35 -15.55
C VAL A 68 -22.71 -6.38 -14.63
N GLY A 69 -23.41 -5.75 -13.69
CA GLY A 69 -22.81 -4.88 -12.68
C GLY A 69 -21.73 -5.58 -11.85
N THR A 70 -21.95 -6.83 -11.44
CA THR A 70 -20.97 -7.58 -10.63
C THR A 70 -19.70 -7.91 -11.42
N VAL A 71 -19.86 -8.34 -12.68
CA VAL A 71 -18.75 -8.65 -13.58
C VAL A 71 -17.96 -7.37 -13.87
N TRP A 72 -18.66 -6.27 -14.16
CA TRP A 72 -18.03 -4.98 -14.42
C TRP A 72 -17.29 -4.44 -13.20
N LEU A 73 -17.87 -4.51 -12.00
CA LEU A 73 -17.21 -4.12 -10.75
C LEU A 73 -15.91 -4.90 -10.52
N LYS A 74 -15.94 -6.21 -10.76
CA LYS A 74 -14.76 -7.08 -10.64
C LYS A 74 -13.67 -6.67 -11.63
N ALA A 75 -14.05 -6.40 -12.88
CA ALA A 75 -13.13 -5.97 -13.92
C ALA A 75 -12.49 -4.61 -13.61
N VAL A 76 -13.28 -3.62 -13.19
CA VAL A 76 -12.79 -2.28 -12.81
C VAL A 76 -11.84 -2.36 -11.63
N ARG A 77 -12.20 -3.11 -10.58
CA ARG A 77 -11.32 -3.31 -9.42
C ARG A 77 -9.99 -3.93 -9.82
N GLN A 78 -10.01 -4.93 -10.70
CA GLN A 78 -8.80 -5.57 -11.22
C GLN A 78 -7.96 -4.62 -12.07
N HIS A 79 -8.60 -3.80 -12.91
CA HIS A 79 -7.94 -2.78 -13.70
C HIS A 79 -7.20 -1.77 -12.82
N ILE A 80 -7.91 -1.13 -11.88
CA ILE A 80 -7.33 -0.17 -10.92
C ILE A 80 -6.14 -0.77 -10.18
N THR A 81 -6.29 -2.03 -9.72
CA THR A 81 -5.23 -2.74 -9.02
C THR A 81 -3.99 -2.94 -9.91
N ARG A 82 -4.17 -3.36 -11.16
CA ARG A 82 -3.07 -3.54 -12.11
C ARG A 82 -2.39 -2.22 -12.44
N THR A 83 -3.16 -1.16 -12.70
CA THR A 83 -2.62 0.18 -12.99
C THR A 83 -1.82 0.72 -11.82
N ALA A 84 -2.30 0.55 -10.59
CA ALA A 84 -1.58 0.97 -9.39
C ALA A 84 -0.22 0.25 -9.23
N ILE A 85 -0.21 -1.07 -9.46
CA ILE A 85 0.98 -1.93 -9.32
C ILE A 85 2.04 -1.63 -10.38
N ASN A 86 1.60 -1.29 -11.59
CA ASN A 86 2.46 -1.01 -12.73
C ASN A 86 2.90 0.46 -12.82
N LYS A 87 2.47 1.30 -11.88
CA LYS A 87 2.88 2.71 -11.85
C LYS A 87 4.38 2.81 -11.57
N GLU A 88 5.08 3.56 -12.41
CA GLU A 88 6.51 3.82 -12.21
C GLU A 88 6.77 4.53 -10.87
N GLY A 89 7.84 4.14 -10.19
CA GLY A 89 8.20 4.66 -8.87
C GLY A 89 7.33 4.15 -7.71
N ALA A 90 6.33 3.30 -7.95
CA ALA A 90 5.50 2.70 -6.91
C ALA A 90 5.95 1.27 -6.57
N PHE A 91 5.62 0.83 -5.36
CA PHE A 91 5.92 -0.52 -4.84
C PHE A 91 7.41 -0.86 -4.87
N LEU A 92 8.25 0.08 -4.44
CA LEU A 92 9.69 -0.10 -4.28
C LEU A 92 10.00 -0.70 -2.90
N VAL A 93 10.85 -1.71 -2.86
CA VAL A 93 11.33 -2.32 -1.62
C VAL A 93 12.70 -1.73 -1.33
N CYS A 94 12.80 -1.00 -0.23
CA CYS A 94 14.00 -0.27 0.15
C CYS A 94 14.53 -0.77 1.48
N TRP A 95 15.84 -0.70 1.70
CA TRP A 95 16.36 -0.72 3.06
C TRP A 95 16.06 0.60 3.76
N ALA A 96 15.71 0.50 5.04
CA ALA A 96 15.51 1.62 5.93
C ALA A 96 16.44 1.50 7.13
N ALA A 97 17.20 2.56 7.41
CA ALA A 97 18.00 2.68 8.62
C ALA A 97 17.21 3.42 9.70
N PRO A 98 17.10 2.86 10.91
CA PRO A 98 16.41 3.53 12.01
C PRO A 98 17.20 4.76 12.45
N VAL A 99 16.53 5.87 12.75
CA VAL A 99 17.16 7.10 13.24
C VAL A 99 16.98 7.19 14.74
N GLU A 100 15.72 7.25 15.19
CA GLU A 100 15.35 7.46 16.59
C GLU A 100 13.98 6.84 16.88
N VAL A 101 13.73 6.54 18.16
CA VAL A 101 12.44 6.12 18.67
C VAL A 101 11.89 7.22 19.58
N LYS A 102 10.79 7.86 19.18
CA LYS A 102 10.10 8.91 19.96
C LYS A 102 8.59 8.74 19.85
N ASP A 103 7.85 8.99 20.93
CA ASP A 103 6.38 8.88 20.99
C ASP A 103 5.82 7.52 20.51
N LYS A 104 6.48 6.42 20.89
CA LYS A 104 6.14 5.04 20.46
C LYS A 104 6.22 4.82 18.93
N LYS A 105 6.84 5.75 18.20
CA LYS A 105 7.14 5.65 16.77
C LYS A 105 8.64 5.48 16.58
N GLN A 106 9.00 4.66 15.62
CA GLN A 106 10.36 4.54 15.12
C GLN A 106 10.46 5.32 13.81
N TYR A 107 11.32 6.33 13.83
CA TYR A 107 11.67 7.13 12.66
C TYR A 107 12.82 6.46 11.94
N PHE A 108 12.77 6.47 10.62
CA PHE A 108 13.78 5.82 9.78
C PHE A 108 13.94 6.57 8.46
N ILE A 109 15.13 6.45 7.89
CA ILE A 109 15.48 7.02 6.60
C ILE A 109 15.63 5.88 5.60
N PHE A 110 15.16 6.11 4.38
CA PHE A 110 15.31 5.19 3.26
C PHE A 110 15.48 5.98 1.96
N SER A 111 15.98 5.31 0.93
CA SER A 111 16.10 5.90 -0.40
C SER A 111 15.29 5.12 -1.44
N THR A 112 14.69 5.81 -2.41
CA THR A 112 13.99 5.23 -3.58
C THR A 112 14.90 5.08 -4.80
N GLY A 113 16.14 5.58 -4.74
CA GLY A 113 17.08 5.61 -5.86
C GLY A 113 17.63 4.22 -6.25
N SER A 114 18.63 4.21 -7.14
CA SER A 114 19.24 2.98 -7.67
C SER A 114 19.96 2.14 -6.60
N ARG A 115 20.45 2.77 -5.52
CA ARG A 115 21.14 2.11 -4.40
C ARG A 115 20.22 1.68 -3.25
N ARG A 116 18.90 1.67 -3.47
CA ARG A 116 17.89 1.34 -2.43
C ARG A 116 18.02 -0.05 -1.81
N HIS A 117 18.63 -1.01 -2.52
CA HIS A 117 18.87 -2.38 -2.04
C HIS A 117 20.21 -2.55 -1.32
N ASP A 118 21.05 -1.51 -1.28
CA ASP A 118 22.34 -1.53 -0.60
C ASP A 118 22.19 -1.08 0.86
N ARG A 119 22.38 -2.03 1.78
CA ARG A 119 22.30 -1.77 3.23
C ARG A 119 23.40 -0.81 3.70
N TYR A 120 24.62 -0.90 3.15
CA TYR A 120 25.74 -0.06 3.58
C TYR A 120 25.52 1.41 3.18
N TYR A 121 24.98 1.63 2.00
CA TYR A 121 24.61 2.96 1.53
C TYR A 121 23.60 3.64 2.47
N ILE A 122 22.54 2.93 2.87
CA ILE A 122 21.50 3.49 3.75
C ILE A 122 22.04 3.75 5.18
N GLU A 123 22.93 2.91 5.70
CA GLU A 123 23.58 3.15 7.00
C GLU A 123 24.54 4.35 6.95
N ASN A 124 25.26 4.55 5.85
CA ASN A 124 26.09 5.75 5.67
C ASN A 124 25.24 7.01 5.54
N LEU A 125 24.11 6.95 4.80
CA LEU A 125 23.15 8.05 4.73
C LEU A 125 22.63 8.47 6.11
N ARG A 126 22.37 7.51 7.01
CA ARG A 126 21.98 7.80 8.40
C ARG A 126 23.07 8.61 9.12
N LYS A 127 24.35 8.26 8.93
CA LYS A 127 25.48 8.96 9.58
C LYS A 127 25.69 10.36 9.00
N GLU A 128 25.59 10.50 7.69
CA GLU A 128 25.82 11.76 6.97
C GLU A 128 24.69 12.78 7.15
N SER A 129 23.43 12.32 7.21
CA SER A 129 22.27 13.22 7.20
C SER A 129 22.08 14.00 8.51
N GLY A 130 22.83 13.68 9.58
CA GLY A 130 22.73 14.30 10.89
C GLY A 130 21.36 14.06 11.55
N SER A 131 21.34 13.46 12.75
CA SER A 131 20.08 13.18 13.46
C SER A 131 19.21 14.45 13.62
N GLU A 132 19.82 15.61 13.87
CA GLU A 132 19.08 16.86 14.13
C GLU A 132 18.27 17.39 12.93
N LYS A 133 18.86 17.51 11.74
CA LYS A 133 18.15 17.98 10.53
C LYS A 133 17.02 17.02 10.13
N CYS A 134 17.25 15.72 10.31
CA CYS A 134 16.23 14.71 10.07
C CYS A 134 15.08 14.84 11.07
N MET A 135 15.37 15.13 12.34
CA MET A 135 14.37 15.18 13.41
C MET A 135 13.44 16.40 13.35
N GLU A 136 13.92 17.55 12.88
CA GLU A 136 13.06 18.72 12.63
C GLU A 136 11.94 18.38 11.64
N LYS A 137 12.30 17.75 10.52
CA LYS A 137 11.31 17.28 9.51
C LYS A 137 10.51 16.08 10.03
N ALA A 138 11.13 15.16 10.76
CA ALA A 138 10.51 13.94 11.28
C ALA A 138 9.33 14.21 12.21
N SER A 139 9.40 15.28 13.01
CA SER A 139 8.39 15.63 14.00
C SER A 139 6.99 15.81 13.39
N SER A 140 6.92 16.18 12.11
CA SER A 140 5.67 16.35 11.35
C SER A 140 5.15 15.06 10.70
N VAL A 141 5.95 13.99 10.68
CA VAL A 141 5.65 12.76 9.94
C VAL A 141 4.54 11.96 10.63
N LYS A 142 3.47 11.72 9.88
CA LYS A 142 2.39 10.82 10.31
C LYS A 142 2.78 9.36 10.05
N HIS A 143 2.24 8.47 10.86
CA HIS A 143 2.47 7.03 10.72
C HIS A 143 2.20 6.54 9.29
N GLY A 144 3.17 5.82 8.70
CA GLY A 144 3.07 5.22 7.38
C GLY A 144 3.18 6.22 6.21
N LYS A 145 3.61 7.45 6.47
CA LYS A 145 3.87 8.47 5.44
C LYS A 145 5.35 8.78 5.30
N ALA A 146 5.75 9.13 4.08
CA ALA A 146 7.06 9.64 3.74
C ALA A 146 7.04 11.17 3.70
N ILE A 147 8.15 11.78 4.09
CA ILE A 147 8.47 13.17 3.77
C ILE A 147 9.84 13.18 3.08
N PRO A 148 9.99 13.84 1.92
CA PRO A 148 11.29 13.95 1.28
C PRO A 148 12.22 14.85 2.09
N ILE A 149 13.44 14.39 2.31
CA ILE A 149 14.52 15.21 2.89
C ILE A 149 15.28 15.90 1.76
N GLU A 150 15.75 15.10 0.79
CA GLU A 150 16.60 15.51 -0.32
C GLU A 150 16.55 14.48 -1.45
N ASN A 151 16.33 14.91 -2.71
CA ASN A 151 16.24 14.05 -3.90
C ASN A 151 15.37 12.78 -3.67
N ASP A 152 16.02 11.61 -3.67
CA ASP A 152 15.43 10.28 -3.50
C ASP A 152 15.44 9.78 -2.04
N ILE A 153 15.76 10.63 -1.07
CA ILE A 153 15.88 10.28 0.35
C ILE A 153 14.65 10.76 1.10
N TYR A 154 14.04 9.83 1.81
CA TYR A 154 12.80 10.05 2.53
C TYR A 154 12.96 9.67 4.00
N ILE A 155 12.21 10.38 4.85
CA ILE A 155 12.00 10.01 6.23
C ILE A 155 10.57 9.55 6.45
N SER A 156 10.42 8.48 7.22
CA SER A 156 9.11 7.92 7.55
C SER A 156 9.07 7.47 9.00
N ALA A 157 7.85 7.37 9.52
CA ALA A 157 7.59 6.93 10.88
C ALA A 157 6.63 5.73 10.88
N LEU A 158 6.99 4.67 11.62
CA LEU A 158 6.10 3.53 11.89
C LEU A 158 5.95 3.34 13.39
N LYS A 159 4.86 2.72 13.84
CA LYS A 159 4.71 2.38 15.27
C LYS A 159 5.74 1.31 15.60
N ALA A 160 6.48 1.48 16.70
CA ALA A 160 7.48 0.50 17.13
C ALA A 160 6.86 -0.89 17.37
N THR A 161 5.61 -0.94 17.84
CA THR A 161 4.85 -2.19 18.02
C THR A 161 4.56 -2.91 16.72
N ASP A 162 4.24 -2.17 15.64
CA ASP A 162 4.00 -2.77 14.32
C ASP A 162 5.27 -3.37 13.72
N LEU A 163 6.42 -2.72 13.96
CA LEU A 163 7.73 -3.21 13.57
C LEU A 163 8.10 -4.50 14.31
N LYS A 164 8.00 -4.51 15.65
CA LYS A 164 8.29 -5.70 16.47
C LYS A 164 7.36 -6.86 16.13
N ARG A 165 6.06 -6.61 15.90
CA ARG A 165 5.12 -7.66 15.49
C ARG A 165 5.48 -8.28 14.13
N LYS A 166 5.94 -7.48 13.18
CA LYS A 166 6.28 -7.95 11.83
C LYS A 166 7.66 -8.59 11.74
N ASN A 167 8.58 -8.17 12.62
CA ASN A 167 9.96 -8.62 12.70
C ASN A 167 10.38 -8.79 14.19
N PRO A 168 9.96 -9.87 14.86
CA PRO A 168 10.15 -10.04 16.31
C PRO A 168 11.58 -10.34 16.75
N ARG A 169 12.43 -10.84 15.85
CA ARG A 169 13.85 -11.17 16.14
C ARG A 169 14.81 -10.03 15.82
N LYS A 170 14.28 -8.86 15.46
CA LYS A 170 15.08 -7.75 14.95
C LYS A 170 15.53 -6.86 16.10
N ASP A 171 16.79 -6.44 16.08
CA ASP A 171 17.27 -5.38 16.96
C ASP A 171 16.74 -4.00 16.51
N ASP A 172 16.50 -3.12 17.48
CA ASP A 172 15.93 -1.78 17.26
C ASP A 172 16.92 -0.88 16.48
N SER A 173 18.22 -1.21 16.51
CA SER A 173 19.30 -0.48 15.84
C SER A 173 19.56 -0.87 14.39
N GLU A 174 19.07 -2.03 13.95
CA GLU A 174 19.41 -2.58 12.64
C GLU A 174 18.56 -2.00 11.50
N SER A 175 19.15 -1.88 10.31
CA SER A 175 18.38 -1.67 9.08
C SER A 175 17.34 -2.77 8.81
N PHE A 176 16.23 -2.40 8.18
CA PHE A 176 15.12 -3.29 7.85
C PHE A 176 14.48 -2.95 6.51
N PRO A 177 13.85 -3.92 5.82
CA PRO A 177 13.17 -3.66 4.57
C PRO A 177 11.80 -3.00 4.78
N VAL A 178 11.55 -1.98 3.96
CA VAL A 178 10.28 -1.26 3.86
C VAL A 178 9.79 -1.28 2.43
N LEU A 179 8.47 -1.28 2.26
CA LEU A 179 7.79 -1.13 0.99
C LEU A 179 7.27 0.30 0.90
N TYR A 180 7.80 1.05 -0.05
CA TYR A 180 7.31 2.35 -0.48
C TYR A 180 6.29 2.14 -1.59
N VAL A 181 5.03 2.51 -1.35
CA VAL A 181 3.98 2.49 -2.39
C VAL A 181 3.80 3.89 -2.96
N ASP A 182 3.69 4.88 -2.09
CA ASP A 182 3.69 6.32 -2.36
C ASP A 182 4.02 7.07 -1.07
N ASP A 183 4.08 8.41 -1.13
CA ASP A 183 4.35 9.26 0.05
C ASP A 183 3.34 9.12 1.19
N LYS A 184 2.17 8.55 0.93
CA LYS A 184 1.09 8.36 1.90
C LYS A 184 1.04 6.94 2.46
N HIS A 185 1.75 6.00 1.86
CA HIS A 185 1.64 4.58 2.16
C HIS A 185 3.02 3.91 2.15
N ILE A 186 3.57 3.75 3.35
CA ILE A 186 4.78 2.99 3.64
C ILE A 186 4.46 1.84 4.58
N TYR A 187 4.99 0.67 4.24
CA TYR A 187 4.77 -0.54 5.02
C TYR A 187 6.09 -1.21 5.38
N CYS A 188 6.22 -1.68 6.61
CA CYS A 188 7.29 -2.62 6.94
C CYS A 188 7.01 -3.98 6.27
N VAL A 189 8.03 -4.53 5.60
CA VAL A 189 8.02 -5.88 5.02
C VAL A 189 8.22 -6.90 6.13
N GLN A 190 7.39 -7.95 6.13
CA GLN A 190 7.46 -9.01 7.14
C GLN A 190 8.60 -9.98 6.84
N GLY A 191 9.26 -10.47 7.90
CA GLY A 191 10.30 -11.51 7.85
C GLY A 191 9.97 -12.69 6.93
N ARG A 192 8.71 -13.15 6.92
CA ARG A 192 8.27 -14.31 6.12
C ARG A 192 8.44 -14.17 4.61
N TYR A 193 8.51 -12.94 4.10
CA TYR A 193 8.69 -12.67 2.67
C TYR A 193 10.17 -12.58 2.28
N LEU A 194 11.06 -12.64 3.25
CA LEU A 194 12.49 -12.36 3.08
C LEU A 194 13.36 -13.63 3.25
N ASN A 195 12.72 -14.79 3.46
CA ASN A 195 13.34 -16.10 3.62
C ASN A 195 13.27 -16.90 2.33
#